data_AF-A0A6N7PRJ8-F1
#
_entry.id   AF-A0A6N7PRJ8-F1
#
_cell.length_a   1.000
_cell.length_b   1.000
_cell.length_c   1.000
_cell.angle_alpha   90.00
_cell.angle_beta   90.00
_cell.angle_gamma   90.00
#
_symmetry.space_group_name_H-M   'P 1'
#
loop_
_entity.id
_entity.type
_entity.pdbx_description
1 polymer ?
#
loop_
_entity_poly.entity_id
_entity_poly.type
_entity_poly.pdbx_seq_one_letter_code
_entity_poly.pdbx_strand_id
1 'polypeptide(L)'
;MLGGLVVGFVGAGLTMGACGEGGPGPVDACQASAEETPAEEPSTGCAEAMTEPCKRYYLPLLGNPTMNPELRAKYKAAFGSACYVAADGNSTFNCFYKEADVAGPKKDGKGQACQDAKKIGEVSGLALYDQDEKYTCAKDEATGDYWLQVGSDSANRIYIKLGDAPLETSLVDVDGVPTEINGPYRNLVEVTSVEPGKEFYCTSGQPGLDGGTLDQREWILQVNRNANGGKIRSDLAGFTYPCKKGCPQLCTEPEFLNEPPPPDVGVYDPNAARVHHVVRKKDLRSCDWGTNAYKNAAVISDKLNIQLKNYYPSANEINQINKVAPHSP
;
A
#
# COMPACT_ATOMS: atom_id res chain seq x y z
N MET A 1 59.64 27.57 -9.95
CA MET A 1 60.43 28.81 -9.91
C MET A 1 59.47 29.98 -10.04
N LEU A 2 59.64 30.98 -9.16
CA LEU A 2 59.23 32.40 -9.21
C LEU A 2 58.01 32.80 -10.06
N GLY A 3 57.07 33.62 -9.59
CA GLY A 3 57.07 34.53 -8.46
C GLY A 3 55.78 35.38 -8.50
N GLY A 4 55.41 35.96 -7.36
CA GLY A 4 54.28 36.86 -7.27
C GLY A 4 54.59 38.28 -7.78
N LEU A 5 53.54 39.04 -8.05
CA LEU A 5 53.57 40.50 -7.96
C LEU A 5 52.19 41.02 -7.53
N VAL A 6 52.18 41.76 -6.43
CA VAL A 6 51.08 42.59 -5.93
C VAL A 6 51.38 44.03 -6.35
N VAL A 7 50.38 44.76 -6.86
CA VAL A 7 50.33 46.23 -6.78
C VAL A 7 48.86 46.65 -6.64
N GLY A 8 48.54 47.35 -5.56
CA GLY A 8 47.33 48.17 -5.44
C GLY A 8 47.64 49.64 -5.68
N PHE A 9 46.61 50.50 -5.73
CA PHE A 9 46.49 51.82 -5.07
C PHE A 9 45.25 52.60 -5.56
N VAL A 10 44.50 53.17 -4.60
CA VAL A 10 43.89 54.53 -4.51
C VAL A 10 42.94 55.00 -5.62
N GLY A 11 41.78 55.63 -5.40
CA GLY A 11 41.14 56.29 -4.25
C GLY A 11 40.23 57.44 -4.77
N ALA A 12 39.50 58.10 -3.86
CA ALA A 12 38.54 59.21 -4.03
C ALA A 12 37.12 58.81 -4.53
N GLY A 13 36.00 59.31 -3.98
CA GLY A 13 35.77 60.36 -2.99
C GLY A 13 34.56 61.22 -3.41
N LEU A 14 33.46 61.12 -2.65
CA LEU A 14 32.40 62.11 -2.36
C LEU A 14 31.67 62.85 -3.50
N THR A 15 30.32 62.83 -3.48
CA THR A 15 29.49 64.04 -3.22
C THR A 15 28.04 63.68 -2.85
N MET A 16 27.50 64.48 -1.93
CA MET A 16 26.14 64.49 -1.38
C MET A 16 25.10 65.16 -2.29
N GLY A 17 23.82 64.91 -1.97
CA GLY A 17 22.65 65.78 -2.22
C GLY A 17 21.41 64.95 -2.56
N ALA A 18 20.18 65.21 -2.12
CA ALA A 18 19.61 66.09 -1.09
C ALA A 18 18.18 65.55 -0.82
N CYS A 19 17.60 65.89 0.32
CA CYS A 19 16.24 65.49 0.74
C CYS A 19 15.14 66.20 -0.07
N GLY A 20 13.98 65.55 -0.20
CA GLY A 20 12.72 66.17 -0.62
C GLY A 20 11.52 65.38 -0.09
N GLU A 21 10.77 66.00 0.83
CA GLU A 21 9.50 65.53 1.41
C GLU A 21 8.32 65.62 0.42
N GLY A 22 7.33 64.72 0.55
CA GLY A 22 6.02 64.84 -0.10
C GLY A 22 5.09 63.65 0.25
N GLY A 23 3.96 63.94 0.90
CA GLY A 23 2.99 62.97 1.46
C GLY A 23 2.00 62.31 0.45
N PRO A 24 0.80 61.85 0.90
CA PRO A 24 0.36 60.46 0.72
C PRO A 24 -0.81 60.18 -0.27
N GLY A 25 -0.87 58.94 -0.77
CA GLY A 25 -2.04 58.22 -1.37
C GLY A 25 -2.24 58.37 -2.89
N PRO A 26 -3.05 57.52 -3.59
CA PRO A 26 -3.84 56.36 -3.13
C PRO A 26 -3.64 55.05 -3.97
N VAL A 27 -4.37 54.03 -3.52
CA VAL A 27 -4.65 52.70 -4.07
C VAL A 27 -5.07 52.67 -5.55
N ASP A 28 -4.54 51.73 -6.34
CA ASP A 28 -5.26 50.59 -6.96
C ASP A 28 -4.49 49.92 -8.11
N ALA A 29 -4.89 48.67 -8.37
CA ALA A 29 -4.67 47.86 -9.58
C ALA A 29 -3.40 46.99 -9.67
N CYS A 30 -3.50 45.79 -9.10
CA CYS A 30 -3.20 44.55 -9.83
C CYS A 30 -4.16 43.45 -9.34
N GLN A 31 -5.26 43.26 -10.08
CA GLN A 31 -6.14 42.10 -9.96
C GLN A 31 -5.34 40.85 -10.36
N ALA A 32 -5.08 39.98 -9.39
CA ALA A 32 -4.80 38.58 -9.67
C ALA A 32 -6.15 37.86 -9.77
N SER A 33 -6.43 37.28 -10.94
CA SER A 33 -7.55 36.37 -11.14
C SER A 33 -7.51 35.27 -10.08
N ALA A 34 -8.59 35.17 -9.31
CA ALA A 34 -8.86 34.00 -8.49
C ALA A 34 -9.09 32.82 -9.44
N GLU A 35 -8.09 31.96 -9.57
CA GLU A 35 -8.32 30.59 -10.00
C GLU A 35 -9.03 29.89 -8.83
N GLU A 36 -10.35 29.71 -8.99
CA GLU A 36 -11.15 28.88 -8.11
C GLU A 36 -10.54 27.48 -8.05
N THR A 37 -9.85 27.20 -6.96
CA THR A 37 -9.39 25.86 -6.64
C THR A 37 -10.64 25.04 -6.30
N PRO A 38 -10.82 23.83 -6.86
CA PRO A 38 -11.98 23.00 -6.50
C PRO A 38 -11.91 22.72 -5.00
N ALA A 39 -12.95 23.10 -4.26
CA ALA A 39 -13.14 22.65 -2.89
C ALA A 39 -13.26 21.11 -2.92
N GLU A 40 -12.33 20.41 -2.29
CA GLU A 40 -12.45 18.98 -2.09
C GLU A 40 -13.54 18.75 -1.04
N GLU A 41 -14.59 18.02 -1.42
CA GLU A 41 -15.72 17.69 -0.56
C GLU A 41 -15.26 16.89 0.67
N PRO A 42 -15.95 17.01 1.82
CA PRO A 42 -15.69 16.17 2.98
C PRO A 42 -15.70 14.69 2.59
N SER A 43 -14.61 14.00 2.94
CA SER A 43 -14.40 12.57 2.76
C SER A 43 -15.67 11.75 3.00
N THR A 44 -16.26 11.24 1.92
CA THR A 44 -17.42 10.33 1.91
C THR A 44 -17.06 8.89 2.31
N GLY A 45 -15.87 8.67 2.87
CA GLY A 45 -15.31 7.33 3.18
C GLY A 45 -16.07 6.53 4.25
N CYS A 46 -17.12 7.09 4.85
CA CYS A 46 -17.98 6.42 5.82
C CYS A 46 -19.32 5.94 5.24
N ALA A 47 -19.63 6.27 3.98
CA ALA A 47 -20.83 5.75 3.33
C ALA A 47 -20.65 4.25 3.06
N GLU A 48 -21.63 3.44 3.46
CA GLU A 48 -21.68 2.00 3.20
C GLU A 48 -21.81 1.75 1.69
N ALA A 49 -20.67 1.64 1.01
CA ALA A 49 -20.64 0.95 -0.26
C ALA A 49 -20.57 -0.55 0.05
N MET A 50 -21.63 -1.30 -0.24
CA MET A 50 -21.49 -2.74 -0.40
C MET A 50 -20.42 -2.95 -1.46
N THR A 51 -19.22 -3.37 -1.06
CA THR A 51 -18.13 -3.63 -1.99
C THR A 51 -18.56 -4.78 -2.88
N GLU A 52 -18.88 -4.50 -4.13
CA GLU A 52 -19.01 -5.55 -5.13
C GLU A 52 -17.72 -6.39 -5.10
N PRO A 53 -17.84 -7.73 -5.06
CA PRO A 53 -16.68 -8.59 -5.00
C PRO A 53 -15.74 -8.29 -6.17
N CYS A 54 -14.46 -8.19 -5.85
CA CYS A 54 -13.44 -7.80 -6.81
C CYS A 54 -13.37 -8.82 -7.95
N LYS A 55 -13.76 -8.45 -9.18
CA LYS A 55 -13.72 -9.38 -10.32
C LYS A 55 -12.29 -9.60 -10.81
N ARG A 56 -11.82 -10.84 -10.88
CA ARG A 56 -10.50 -11.21 -11.43
C ARG A 56 -10.59 -12.48 -12.27
N TYR A 57 -9.62 -12.62 -13.16
CA TYR A 57 -9.44 -13.83 -13.95
C TYR A 57 -8.73 -14.89 -13.11
N TYR A 58 -9.43 -15.97 -12.83
CA TYR A 58 -8.96 -17.11 -12.07
C TYR A 58 -8.18 -18.07 -12.97
N LEU A 59 -6.96 -18.42 -12.56
CA LEU A 59 -6.12 -19.42 -13.19
C LEU A 59 -6.14 -20.72 -12.36
N PRO A 60 -6.78 -21.80 -12.86
CA PRO A 60 -6.81 -23.09 -12.16
C PRO A 60 -5.42 -23.69 -12.00
N LEU A 61 -5.05 -24.04 -10.76
CA LEU A 61 -3.76 -24.66 -10.45
C LEU A 61 -3.86 -26.18 -10.38
N LEU A 62 -2.81 -26.87 -10.83
CA LEU A 62 -2.72 -28.33 -10.80
C LEU A 62 -1.95 -28.81 -9.55
N GLY A 63 -2.23 -30.05 -9.12
CA GLY A 63 -1.50 -30.72 -8.04
C GLY A 63 -1.97 -30.40 -6.60
N ASN A 64 -3.11 -29.73 -6.44
CA ASN A 64 -3.70 -29.38 -5.14
C ASN A 64 -2.76 -28.58 -4.21
N PRO A 65 -2.30 -27.37 -4.62
CA PRO A 65 -1.39 -26.57 -3.82
C PRO A 65 -1.97 -26.08 -2.49
N THR A 66 -3.30 -26.10 -2.32
CA THR A 66 -3.95 -25.80 -1.04
C THR A 66 -3.46 -26.72 0.07
N MET A 67 -3.33 -28.02 -0.22
CA MET A 67 -2.92 -29.06 0.74
C MET A 67 -1.42 -29.38 0.70
N ASN A 68 -0.66 -28.77 -0.22
CA ASN A 68 0.76 -29.04 -0.42
C ASN A 68 1.58 -27.74 -0.31
N PRO A 69 2.16 -27.44 0.88
CA PRO A 69 2.93 -26.22 1.12
C PRO A 69 4.15 -26.06 0.20
N GLU A 70 4.83 -27.16 -0.16
CA GLU A 70 5.98 -27.12 -1.08
C GLU A 70 5.55 -26.71 -2.49
N LEU A 71 4.47 -27.30 -2.99
CA LEU A 71 3.91 -26.96 -4.30
C LEU A 71 3.37 -25.52 -4.31
N ARG A 72 2.73 -25.09 -3.22
CA ARG A 72 2.31 -23.70 -3.02
C ARG A 72 3.49 -22.74 -3.10
N ALA A 73 4.61 -23.06 -2.45
CA ALA A 73 5.83 -22.26 -2.51
C ALA A 73 6.38 -22.18 -3.94
N LYS A 74 6.35 -23.29 -4.70
CA LYS A 74 6.76 -23.28 -6.12
C LYS A 74 5.86 -22.37 -6.96
N TYR A 75 4.54 -22.42 -6.79
CA TYR A 75 3.62 -21.50 -7.49
C TYR A 75 3.82 -20.05 -7.09
N LYS A 76 3.98 -19.75 -5.79
CA LYS A 76 4.33 -18.40 -5.32
C LYS A 76 5.65 -17.91 -5.93
N ALA A 77 6.66 -18.77 -6.03
CA ALA A 77 7.95 -18.42 -6.63
C ALA A 77 7.82 -18.18 -8.15
N ALA A 78 6.98 -18.95 -8.84
CA ALA A 78 6.80 -18.85 -10.28
C ALA A 78 5.96 -17.64 -10.72
N PHE A 79 4.86 -17.37 -9.99
CA PHE A 79 3.81 -16.43 -10.41
C PHE A 79 3.71 -15.21 -9.47
N GLY A 80 4.49 -15.19 -8.40
CA GLY A 80 4.59 -14.07 -7.47
C GLY A 80 3.25 -13.70 -6.85
N SER A 81 2.96 -12.41 -6.88
CA SER A 81 1.81 -11.80 -6.22
C SER A 81 0.45 -12.06 -6.86
N ALA A 82 0.41 -12.75 -8.01
CA ALA A 82 -0.85 -13.19 -8.57
C ALA A 82 -1.50 -14.27 -7.69
N CYS A 83 -0.71 -15.00 -6.91
CA CYS A 83 -1.15 -16.17 -6.16
C CYS A 83 -1.17 -15.96 -4.66
N TYR A 84 -2.28 -16.35 -4.02
CA TYR A 84 -2.49 -16.17 -2.59
C TYR A 84 -3.44 -17.21 -2.03
N VAL A 85 -3.54 -17.24 -0.71
CA VAL A 85 -4.50 -18.06 0.04
C VAL A 85 -5.76 -17.23 0.29
N ALA A 86 -6.90 -17.69 -0.22
CA ALA A 86 -8.19 -17.05 -0.04
C ALA A 86 -8.62 -17.07 1.42
N ALA A 87 -9.32 -16.03 1.86
CA ALA A 87 -9.97 -15.96 3.17
C ALA A 87 -11.29 -16.75 3.25
N ASP A 88 -11.51 -17.71 2.34
CA ASP A 88 -12.71 -18.55 2.34
C ASP A 88 -12.62 -19.66 3.40
N GLY A 89 -13.75 -20.31 3.70
CA GLY A 89 -13.83 -21.35 4.73
C GLY A 89 -12.91 -22.56 4.48
N ASN A 90 -12.31 -22.68 3.29
CA ASN A 90 -11.41 -23.76 2.91
C ASN A 90 -9.95 -23.29 2.70
N SER A 91 -9.66 -22.00 2.91
CA SER A 91 -8.35 -21.38 2.69
C SER A 91 -7.71 -21.78 1.35
N THR A 92 -8.46 -21.66 0.26
CA THR A 92 -8.02 -22.17 -1.05
C THR A 92 -6.85 -21.36 -1.62
N PHE A 93 -5.82 -22.02 -2.16
CA PHE A 93 -4.70 -21.35 -2.81
C PHE A 93 -4.91 -21.26 -4.33
N ASN A 94 -4.95 -20.04 -4.85
CA ASN A 94 -5.37 -19.75 -6.21
C ASN A 94 -4.57 -18.56 -6.78
N CYS A 95 -4.54 -18.43 -8.11
CA CYS A 95 -3.91 -17.29 -8.78
C CYS A 95 -4.95 -16.48 -9.56
N PHE A 96 -4.90 -15.16 -9.40
CA PHE A 96 -5.89 -14.23 -9.94
C PHE A 96 -5.22 -13.04 -10.62
N TYR A 97 -5.73 -12.71 -11.80
CA TYR A 97 -5.14 -11.72 -12.71
C TYR A 97 -6.14 -10.61 -13.03
N LYS A 98 -5.63 -9.40 -13.30
CA LYS A 98 -6.47 -8.33 -13.88
C LYS A 98 -6.71 -8.64 -15.35
N GLU A 99 -7.75 -8.03 -15.94
CA GLU A 99 -8.01 -8.17 -17.37
C GLU A 99 -6.80 -7.76 -18.23
N ALA A 100 -6.11 -6.68 -17.86
CA ALA A 100 -4.90 -6.22 -18.54
C ALA A 100 -3.77 -7.27 -18.50
N ASP A 101 -3.70 -8.08 -17.43
CA ASP A 101 -2.70 -9.14 -17.26
C ASP A 101 -3.04 -10.39 -18.06
N VAL A 102 -4.26 -10.51 -18.59
CA VAL A 102 -4.71 -11.66 -19.40
C VAL A 102 -4.62 -11.34 -20.89
N ALA A 103 -5.12 -10.17 -21.29
CA ALA A 103 -5.16 -9.76 -22.69
C ALA A 103 -3.80 -9.29 -23.23
N GLY A 104 -2.91 -8.76 -22.38
CA GLY A 104 -1.65 -8.13 -22.78
C GLY A 104 -1.83 -6.72 -23.43
N PRO A 105 -0.75 -5.94 -23.62
CA PRO A 105 -0.81 -4.60 -24.22
C PRO A 105 -1.19 -4.61 -25.72
N LYS A 106 -1.01 -5.75 -26.37
CA LYS A 106 -1.60 -6.08 -27.66
C LYS A 106 -2.58 -7.20 -27.32
N LYS A 107 -3.85 -7.12 -27.68
CA LYS A 107 -4.88 -8.15 -27.40
C LYS A 107 -4.59 -9.48 -28.14
N ASP A 108 -3.40 -10.04 -27.98
CA ASP A 108 -2.86 -11.19 -28.71
C ASP A 108 -2.76 -12.44 -27.83
N GLY A 109 -3.34 -12.42 -26.63
CA GLY A 109 -3.38 -13.58 -25.72
C GLY A 109 -2.01 -13.90 -25.09
N LYS A 110 -1.10 -12.93 -25.05
CA LYS A 110 0.24 -13.08 -24.43
C LYS A 110 0.38 -12.38 -23.08
N GLY A 111 -0.75 -12.06 -22.42
CA GLY A 111 -0.74 -11.50 -21.07
C GLY A 111 -0.02 -12.42 -20.07
N GLN A 112 0.42 -11.83 -18.96
CA GLN A 112 1.08 -12.52 -17.86
C GLN A 112 0.35 -13.80 -17.42
N ALA A 113 -0.99 -13.75 -17.29
CA ALA A 113 -1.80 -14.91 -16.91
C ALA A 113 -1.61 -16.11 -17.85
N CYS A 114 -1.46 -15.82 -19.15
CA CYS A 114 -1.24 -16.83 -20.19
C CYS A 114 0.19 -17.36 -20.19
N GLN A 115 1.17 -16.52 -19.87
CA GLN A 115 2.54 -16.98 -19.66
C GLN A 115 2.67 -17.89 -18.44
N ASP A 116 1.97 -17.52 -17.36
CA ASP A 116 1.95 -18.32 -16.13
C ASP A 116 1.18 -19.63 -16.32
N ALA A 117 0.09 -19.62 -17.09
CA ALA A 117 -0.65 -20.82 -17.46
C ALA A 117 0.23 -21.89 -18.16
N LYS A 118 1.18 -21.47 -19.02
CA LYS A 118 2.13 -22.39 -19.68
C LYS A 118 3.05 -23.11 -18.70
N LYS A 119 3.41 -22.44 -17.62
CA LYS A 119 4.33 -22.94 -16.59
C LYS A 119 3.65 -23.84 -15.56
N ILE A 120 2.31 -23.91 -15.52
CA ILE A 120 1.59 -24.74 -14.54
C ILE A 120 2.01 -26.22 -14.62
N GLY A 121 2.18 -26.74 -15.85
CA GLY A 121 2.66 -28.11 -16.06
C GLY A 121 4.01 -28.35 -15.39
N GLU A 122 4.99 -27.46 -15.66
CA GLU A 122 6.32 -27.52 -15.06
C GLU A 122 6.29 -27.42 -13.53
N VAL A 123 5.56 -26.43 -13.00
CA VAL A 123 5.49 -26.17 -11.56
C VAL A 123 4.84 -27.33 -10.80
N SER A 124 3.82 -27.95 -11.40
CA SER A 124 3.14 -29.13 -10.84
C SER A 124 3.89 -30.46 -11.01
N GLY A 125 5.02 -30.47 -11.74
CA GLY A 125 5.81 -31.67 -12.00
C GLY A 125 5.22 -32.57 -13.09
N LEU A 126 4.34 -32.06 -13.93
CA LEU A 126 3.84 -32.77 -15.11
C LEU A 126 4.87 -32.68 -16.25
N ALA A 127 4.95 -33.75 -17.05
CA ALA A 127 5.79 -33.76 -18.24
C ALA A 127 5.36 -32.64 -19.20
N LEU A 128 6.31 -31.76 -19.55
CA LEU A 128 6.09 -30.70 -20.52
C LEU A 128 5.81 -31.33 -21.89
N TYR A 129 4.76 -30.84 -22.55
CA TYR A 129 4.58 -31.08 -23.97
C TYR A 129 5.16 -29.91 -24.76
N ASP A 130 5.65 -30.23 -25.96
CA ASP A 130 6.47 -29.37 -26.81
C ASP A 130 5.97 -27.92 -26.87
N GLN A 131 6.71 -27.02 -26.22
CA GLN A 131 6.24 -25.70 -25.80
C GLN A 131 6.24 -24.65 -26.92
N ASP A 132 6.78 -25.00 -28.10
CA ASP A 132 7.40 -23.96 -28.92
C ASP A 132 6.45 -23.10 -29.75
N GLU A 133 5.25 -23.54 -30.19
CA GLU A 133 4.42 -22.65 -31.04
C GLU A 133 2.89 -22.78 -30.91
N LYS A 134 2.36 -23.78 -30.19
CA LYS A 134 0.90 -24.05 -30.17
C LYS A 134 0.17 -23.59 -28.91
N TYR A 135 0.88 -23.06 -27.92
CA TYR A 135 0.33 -22.69 -26.62
C TYR A 135 0.10 -21.18 -26.48
N THR A 136 -0.72 -20.60 -27.35
CA THR A 136 -1.28 -19.26 -27.12
C THR A 136 -2.64 -19.40 -26.46
N CYS A 137 -2.91 -18.60 -25.44
CA CYS A 137 -4.28 -18.49 -24.93
C CYS A 137 -5.20 -18.06 -26.06
N ALA A 138 -6.27 -18.82 -26.29
CA ALA A 138 -7.34 -18.41 -27.18
C ALA A 138 -8.47 -17.85 -26.33
N LYS A 139 -9.01 -16.70 -26.74
CA LYS A 139 -10.23 -16.15 -26.15
C LYS A 139 -11.42 -16.93 -26.68
N ASP A 140 -12.31 -17.34 -25.79
CA ASP A 140 -13.63 -17.82 -26.14
C ASP A 140 -14.52 -16.60 -26.39
N GLU A 141 -14.94 -16.40 -27.65
CA GLU A 141 -15.77 -15.23 -28.01
C GLU A 141 -17.19 -15.30 -27.43
N ALA A 142 -17.67 -16.48 -27.03
CA ALA A 142 -19.01 -16.64 -26.48
C ALA A 142 -19.06 -16.29 -24.98
N THR A 143 -18.02 -16.65 -24.21
CA THR A 143 -17.97 -16.40 -22.76
C THR A 143 -17.06 -15.25 -22.36
N GLY A 144 -16.12 -14.86 -23.23
CA GLY A 144 -15.07 -13.90 -22.91
C GLY A 144 -13.93 -14.48 -22.07
N ASP A 145 -13.97 -15.78 -21.76
CA ASP A 145 -12.92 -16.50 -21.05
C ASP A 145 -11.70 -16.75 -21.95
N TYR A 146 -10.58 -17.12 -21.35
CA TYR A 146 -9.41 -17.58 -22.08
C TYR A 146 -9.16 -19.04 -21.79
N TRP A 147 -8.66 -19.79 -22.77
CA TRP A 147 -8.28 -21.17 -22.55
C TRP A 147 -6.91 -21.48 -23.16
N LEU A 148 -6.21 -22.42 -22.53
CA LEU A 148 -4.91 -22.91 -22.95
C LEU A 148 -4.93 -24.44 -22.91
N GLN A 149 -4.53 -25.10 -24.01
CA GLN A 149 -4.27 -26.53 -23.97
C GLN A 149 -3.08 -26.82 -23.05
N VAL A 150 -3.09 -27.91 -22.30
CA VAL A 150 -1.96 -28.35 -21.47
C VAL A 150 -1.68 -29.82 -21.75
N GLY A 151 -0.47 -30.11 -22.22
CA GLY A 151 -0.07 -31.46 -22.62
C GLY A 151 -0.45 -31.83 -24.06
N SER A 152 -0.15 -33.06 -24.43
CA SER A 152 -0.32 -33.60 -25.79
C SER A 152 -1.77 -33.72 -26.24
N ASP A 153 -2.67 -33.93 -25.30
CA ASP A 153 -4.09 -34.12 -25.56
C ASP A 153 -4.81 -32.77 -25.68
N SER A 154 -5.46 -32.54 -26.83
CA SER A 154 -6.26 -31.34 -27.11
C SER A 154 -7.49 -31.16 -26.22
N ALA A 155 -7.92 -32.23 -25.54
CA ALA A 155 -9.00 -32.20 -24.55
C ALA A 155 -8.53 -31.64 -23.19
N ASN A 156 -7.23 -31.72 -22.89
CA ASN A 156 -6.69 -31.17 -21.66
C ASN A 156 -6.53 -29.66 -21.81
N ARG A 157 -7.51 -28.90 -21.29
CA ARG A 157 -7.54 -27.44 -21.35
C ARG A 157 -7.65 -26.85 -19.95
N ILE A 158 -6.87 -25.81 -19.70
CA ILE A 158 -7.06 -24.91 -18.56
C ILE A 158 -7.86 -23.72 -19.04
N TYR A 159 -8.94 -23.41 -18.32
CA TYR A 159 -9.78 -22.24 -18.57
C TYR A 159 -9.48 -21.16 -17.54
N ILE A 160 -9.10 -19.98 -18.02
CA ILE A 160 -8.92 -18.77 -17.23
C ILE A 160 -10.25 -18.01 -17.28
N LYS A 161 -10.98 -18.03 -16.16
CA LYS A 161 -12.36 -17.52 -16.10
C LYS A 161 -12.46 -16.24 -15.28
N LEU A 162 -13.28 -15.30 -15.74
CA LEU A 162 -13.60 -14.13 -14.93
C LEU A 162 -14.59 -14.52 -13.82
N GLY A 163 -14.27 -14.19 -12.58
CA GLY A 163 -15.12 -14.49 -11.44
C GLY A 163 -14.87 -13.57 -10.26
N ASP A 164 -15.63 -13.79 -9.20
CA ASP A 164 -15.39 -13.14 -7.91
C ASP A 164 -14.04 -13.62 -7.35
N ALA A 165 -13.11 -12.68 -7.17
CA ALA A 165 -11.89 -12.95 -6.45
C ALA A 165 -12.21 -12.95 -4.96
N PRO A 166 -11.99 -14.06 -4.25
CA PRO A 166 -12.11 -14.06 -2.81
C PRO A 166 -11.05 -13.12 -2.24
N LEU A 167 -11.36 -12.51 -1.09
CA LEU A 167 -10.41 -11.71 -0.33
C LEU A 167 -9.15 -12.54 -0.07
N GLU A 168 -7.99 -11.89 -0.13
CA GLU A 168 -6.77 -12.52 0.37
C GLU A 168 -6.87 -12.69 1.89
N THR A 169 -6.37 -13.81 2.41
CA THR A 169 -6.35 -14.03 3.86
C THR A 169 -5.61 -12.88 4.55
N SER A 170 -6.12 -12.42 5.68
CA SER A 170 -5.41 -11.45 6.53
C SER A 170 -4.20 -12.09 7.23
N LEU A 171 -4.04 -13.41 7.13
CA LEU A 171 -2.87 -14.13 7.60
C LEU A 171 -1.69 -13.84 6.67
N VAL A 172 -0.65 -13.22 7.19
CA VAL A 172 0.58 -12.98 6.42
C VAL A 172 1.47 -14.20 6.51
N ASP A 173 2.04 -14.61 5.38
CA ASP A 173 3.02 -15.69 5.34
C ASP A 173 4.34 -15.22 5.96
N VAL A 174 4.65 -15.72 7.15
CA VAL A 174 5.90 -15.46 7.87
C VAL A 174 6.68 -16.77 7.87
N ASP A 175 7.74 -16.83 7.05
CA ASP A 175 8.60 -18.00 6.92
C ASP A 175 7.85 -19.32 6.61
N GLY A 176 6.81 -19.25 5.76
CA GLY A 176 5.99 -20.40 5.38
C GLY A 176 4.80 -20.67 6.30
N VAL A 177 4.66 -19.90 7.39
CA VAL A 177 3.61 -20.07 8.39
C VAL A 177 2.59 -18.93 8.27
N PRO A 178 1.30 -19.22 7.98
CA PRO A 178 0.24 -18.23 8.04
C PRO A 178 0.15 -17.65 9.45
N THR A 179 0.40 -16.35 9.58
CA THR A 179 0.51 -15.66 10.87
C THR A 179 -0.54 -14.55 10.92
N GLU A 180 -1.35 -14.56 11.97
CA GLU A 180 -2.31 -13.49 12.22
C GLU A 180 -1.58 -12.22 12.67
N ILE A 181 -2.06 -11.08 12.19
CA ILE A 181 -1.61 -9.78 12.68
C ILE A 181 -2.38 -9.43 13.96
N ASN A 182 -1.60 -9.19 15.01
CA ASN A 182 -2.07 -8.78 16.32
C ASN A 182 -1.38 -7.47 16.70
N GLY A 183 -1.80 -6.40 16.04
CA GLY A 183 -1.24 -5.07 16.24
C GLY A 183 -1.39 -4.53 17.66
N PRO A 184 -0.69 -3.42 17.96
CA PRO A 184 -0.68 -2.79 19.28
C PRO A 184 -2.08 -2.42 19.79
N TYR A 185 -3.02 -2.13 18.88
CA TYR A 185 -4.36 -1.64 19.23
C TYR A 185 -5.43 -2.74 19.31
N ARG A 186 -5.05 -4.02 19.28
CA ARG A 186 -5.96 -5.19 19.31
C ARG A 186 -6.95 -5.25 20.48
N ASN A 187 -6.73 -4.49 21.55
CA ASN A 187 -7.63 -4.43 22.72
C ASN A 187 -8.66 -3.30 22.63
N LEU A 188 -8.62 -2.46 21.60
CA LEU A 188 -9.62 -1.43 21.38
C LEU A 188 -10.93 -2.06 20.88
N VAL A 189 -12.05 -1.49 21.32
CA VAL A 189 -13.39 -1.99 20.95
C VAL A 189 -13.76 -1.47 19.55
N GLU A 190 -13.98 -2.38 18.62
CA GLU A 190 -14.52 -2.08 17.29
C GLU A 190 -15.97 -1.65 17.42
N VAL A 191 -16.25 -0.35 17.26
CA VAL A 191 -17.62 0.19 17.28
C VAL A 191 -18.21 0.37 15.88
N THR A 192 -17.37 0.32 14.85
CA THR A 192 -17.76 0.38 13.44
C THR A 192 -17.65 -0.99 12.79
N SER A 193 -18.36 -1.16 11.69
CA SER A 193 -18.21 -2.35 10.85
C SER A 193 -16.77 -2.44 10.33
N VAL A 194 -16.13 -3.58 10.61
CA VAL A 194 -14.79 -3.91 10.11
C VAL A 194 -14.94 -4.52 8.72
N GLU A 195 -14.44 -3.82 7.70
CA GLU A 195 -14.56 -4.28 6.31
C GLU A 195 -13.25 -4.13 5.53
N PRO A 196 -13.00 -5.00 4.54
CA PRO A 196 -11.89 -4.83 3.60
C PRO A 196 -11.99 -3.49 2.89
N GLY A 197 -10.85 -2.84 2.65
CA GLY A 197 -10.81 -1.59 1.90
C GLY A 197 -11.17 -0.34 2.71
N LYS A 198 -11.72 -0.48 3.91
CA LYS A 198 -12.05 0.67 4.76
C LYS A 198 -10.78 1.30 5.36
N GLU A 199 -10.86 2.60 5.61
CA GLU A 199 -9.79 3.39 6.24
C GLU A 199 -10.12 3.72 7.70
N PHE A 200 -9.13 4.22 8.45
CA PHE A 200 -9.32 4.63 9.85
C PHE A 200 -9.93 6.03 10.01
N TYR A 201 -10.60 6.58 8.98
CA TYR A 201 -11.30 7.87 9.07
C TYR A 201 -12.77 7.72 9.50
N CYS A 202 -13.20 6.49 9.79
CA CYS A 202 -14.54 6.26 10.34
C CYS A 202 -14.62 6.70 11.80
N THR A 203 -15.82 7.01 12.28
CA THR A 203 -16.04 7.34 13.69
C THR A 203 -15.54 6.22 14.61
N SER A 204 -14.84 6.57 15.69
CA SER A 204 -14.39 5.63 16.73
C SER A 204 -15.43 5.42 17.82
N GLY A 205 -16.54 6.17 17.80
CA GLY A 205 -17.52 6.22 18.89
C GLY A 205 -16.98 6.86 20.18
N GLN A 206 -15.70 7.25 20.23
CA GLN A 206 -15.08 7.83 21.42
C GLN A 206 -15.24 9.35 21.44
N PRO A 207 -15.53 9.94 22.62
CA PRO A 207 -15.65 11.38 22.76
C PRO A 207 -14.28 12.06 22.65
N GLY A 208 -14.21 13.11 21.84
CA GLY A 208 -13.11 14.05 21.75
C GLY A 208 -13.16 15.12 22.83
N LEU A 209 -12.12 15.98 22.86
CA LEU A 209 -12.01 17.07 23.83
C LEU A 209 -13.08 18.17 23.64
N ASP A 210 -13.61 18.30 22.44
CA ASP A 210 -14.68 19.22 22.05
C ASP A 210 -16.09 18.64 22.29
N GLY A 211 -16.18 17.41 22.80
CA GLY A 211 -17.43 16.67 22.97
C GLY A 211 -17.98 16.07 21.68
N GLY A 212 -17.28 16.22 20.55
CA GLY A 212 -17.56 15.50 19.30
C GLY A 212 -17.06 14.06 19.37
N THR A 213 -17.31 13.27 18.32
CA THR A 213 -16.78 11.90 18.23
C THR A 213 -15.50 11.89 17.42
N LEU A 214 -14.43 11.33 17.98
CA LEU A 214 -13.15 11.16 17.28
C LEU A 214 -13.29 10.14 16.16
N ASP A 215 -12.52 10.30 15.08
CA ASP A 215 -12.34 9.21 14.13
C ASP A 215 -11.40 8.11 14.69
N GLN A 216 -11.38 6.92 14.08
CA GLN A 216 -10.56 5.79 14.53
C GLN A 216 -9.07 6.16 14.55
N ARG A 217 -8.61 6.94 13.58
CA ARG A 217 -7.21 7.38 13.46
C ARG A 217 -6.83 8.30 14.61
N GLU A 218 -7.62 9.31 14.92
CA GLU A 218 -7.44 10.23 16.03
C GLU A 218 -7.47 9.49 17.36
N TRP A 219 -8.41 8.54 17.50
CA TRP A 219 -8.48 7.70 18.69
C TRP A 219 -7.23 6.84 18.88
N ILE A 220 -6.74 6.18 17.83
CA ILE A 220 -5.50 5.39 17.85
C ILE A 220 -4.30 6.27 18.27
N LEU A 221 -4.20 7.48 17.72
CA LEU A 221 -3.13 8.41 18.06
C LEU A 221 -3.24 8.90 19.51
N GLN A 222 -4.44 9.14 20.02
CA GLN A 222 -4.66 9.53 21.41
C GLN A 222 -4.29 8.41 22.39
N VAL A 223 -4.71 7.16 22.11
CA VAL A 223 -4.31 6.00 22.91
C VAL A 223 -2.80 5.83 22.94
N ASN A 224 -2.14 5.97 21.78
CA ASN A 224 -0.67 5.94 21.70
C ASN A 224 -0.04 7.03 22.58
N ARG A 225 -0.56 8.26 22.48
CA ARG A 225 -0.06 9.42 23.23
C ARG A 225 -0.21 9.22 24.74
N ASN A 226 -1.35 8.68 25.19
CA ASN A 226 -1.62 8.39 26.59
C ASN A 226 -0.65 7.34 27.14
N ALA A 227 -0.43 6.27 26.39
CA ALA A 227 0.48 5.19 26.78
C ALA A 227 1.95 5.65 26.87
N ASN A 228 2.32 6.74 26.19
CA ASN A 228 3.72 7.19 26.05
C ASN A 228 3.96 8.60 26.63
N GLY A 229 3.24 8.96 27.69
CA GLY A 229 3.54 10.15 28.50
C GLY A 229 3.34 11.47 27.75
N GLY A 230 2.33 11.54 26.87
CA GLY A 230 1.99 12.76 26.13
C GLY A 230 2.71 12.89 24.78
N LYS A 231 3.56 11.93 24.40
CA LYS A 231 4.26 11.90 23.11
C LYS A 231 3.76 10.74 22.26
N ILE A 232 3.83 10.87 20.94
CA ILE A 232 3.52 9.77 20.03
C ILE A 232 4.77 8.93 19.80
N ARG A 233 4.69 7.63 20.13
CA ARG A 233 5.77 6.65 19.92
C ARG A 233 5.45 5.80 18.69
N SER A 234 6.45 5.56 17.84
CA SER A 234 6.32 4.63 16.73
C SER A 234 6.26 3.18 17.23
N ASP A 235 5.27 2.41 16.78
CA ASP A 235 5.13 0.99 17.09
C ASP A 235 6.19 0.13 16.36
N LEU A 236 6.81 0.69 15.31
CA LEU A 236 7.95 0.10 14.61
C LEU A 236 9.27 0.82 14.94
N ALA A 237 9.39 1.48 16.10
CA ALA A 237 10.63 2.12 16.53
C ALA A 237 11.86 1.20 16.35
N GLY A 238 12.91 1.70 15.71
CA GLY A 238 14.11 0.93 15.40
C GLY A 238 14.03 0.07 14.12
N PHE A 239 12.87 -0.04 13.46
CA PHE A 239 12.73 -0.78 12.21
C PHE A 239 13.59 -0.16 11.11
N THR A 240 14.34 -0.99 10.40
CA THR A 240 15.24 -0.56 9.32
C THR A 240 14.65 -0.81 7.95
N TYR A 241 14.73 0.18 7.06
CA TYR A 241 14.21 0.09 5.69
C TYR A 241 15.10 0.87 4.72
N PRO A 242 15.07 0.56 3.41
CA PRO A 242 15.77 1.37 2.42
C PRO A 242 15.26 2.81 2.44
N CYS A 243 16.18 3.79 2.57
CA CYS A 243 15.85 5.18 2.29
C CYS A 243 15.47 5.36 0.80
N LYS A 244 14.97 6.55 0.41
CA LYS A 244 14.55 6.89 -0.97
C LYS A 244 15.46 6.26 -2.05
N LYS A 245 14.85 5.83 -3.16
CA LYS A 245 15.50 5.25 -4.35
C LYS A 245 16.76 6.04 -4.74
N GLY A 246 17.92 5.39 -4.73
CA GLY A 246 19.14 5.91 -5.36
C GLY A 246 20.44 5.74 -4.58
N CYS A 247 20.40 5.39 -3.28
CA CYS A 247 21.61 5.11 -2.49
C CYS A 247 21.34 3.99 -1.48
N PRO A 248 22.30 3.09 -1.20
CA PRO A 248 22.17 1.96 -0.27
C PRO A 248 22.21 2.42 1.21
N GLN A 249 21.48 3.49 1.55
CA GLN A 249 21.37 3.95 2.92
C GLN A 249 20.12 3.33 3.55
N LEU A 250 20.31 2.67 4.69
CA LEU A 250 19.21 2.22 5.53
C LEU A 250 18.76 3.38 6.43
N CYS A 251 17.45 3.59 6.47
CA CYS A 251 16.76 4.49 7.36
C CYS A 251 16.30 3.68 8.57
N THR A 252 16.33 4.30 9.75
CA THR A 252 15.78 3.72 10.97
C THR A 252 14.54 4.51 11.37
N GLU A 253 13.48 3.79 11.70
CA GLU A 253 12.25 4.36 12.23
C GLU A 253 12.52 5.01 13.61
N PRO A 254 12.22 6.31 13.78
CA PRO A 254 12.47 7.01 15.03
C PRO A 254 11.58 6.48 16.15
N GLU A 255 12.04 6.63 17.39
CA GLU A 255 11.26 6.21 18.56
C GLU A 255 10.02 7.09 18.76
N PHE A 256 10.18 8.41 18.65
CA PHE A 256 9.09 9.38 18.79
C PHE A 256 8.81 10.10 17.48
N LEU A 257 7.53 10.38 17.25
CA LEU A 257 6.99 10.98 16.05
C LEU A 257 6.45 12.37 16.35
N ASN A 258 6.44 13.21 15.32
CA ASN A 258 5.80 14.51 15.38
C ASN A 258 4.28 14.35 15.30
N GLU A 259 3.56 15.31 15.87
CA GLU A 259 2.11 15.39 15.68
C GLU A 259 1.78 15.49 14.18
N PRO A 260 0.72 14.84 13.71
CA PRO A 260 0.26 15.04 12.34
C PRO A 260 -0.03 16.53 12.11
N PRO A 261 0.44 17.13 11.01
CA PRO A 261 0.09 18.50 10.70
C PRO A 261 -1.43 18.62 10.52
N PRO A 262 -2.03 19.79 10.83
CA PRO A 262 -3.41 20.05 10.51
C PRO A 262 -3.66 19.86 9.00
N PRO A 263 -4.85 19.39 8.58
CA PRO A 263 -5.12 19.01 7.20
C PRO A 263 -4.90 20.14 6.16
N ASP A 264 -5.13 21.39 6.58
CA ASP A 264 -5.08 22.61 5.79
C ASP A 264 -3.66 23.17 5.56
N VAL A 265 -2.67 22.67 6.29
CA VAL A 265 -1.33 23.29 6.30
C VAL A 265 -0.43 22.80 5.16
N GLY A 266 -0.75 21.71 4.46
CA GLY A 266 -0.01 21.25 3.27
C GLY A 266 1.49 20.95 3.48
N VAL A 267 1.99 21.03 4.71
CA VAL A 267 3.40 20.83 5.05
C VAL A 267 3.66 19.33 5.19
N TYR A 268 4.52 18.81 4.33
CA TYR A 268 5.02 17.46 4.46
C TYR A 268 6.04 17.37 5.60
N ASP A 269 5.70 16.61 6.64
CA ASP A 269 6.64 16.21 7.69
C ASP A 269 6.91 14.70 7.60
N PRO A 270 8.14 14.28 7.23
CA PRO A 270 8.47 12.86 7.10
C PRO A 270 8.39 12.09 8.42
N ASN A 271 8.47 12.76 9.58
CA ASN A 271 8.38 12.13 10.89
C ASN A 271 7.01 12.34 11.56
N ALA A 272 6.03 12.92 10.86
CA ALA A 272 4.66 13.01 11.37
C ALA A 272 4.07 11.61 11.58
N ALA A 273 3.32 11.46 12.67
CA ALA A 273 2.63 10.23 12.97
C ALA A 273 1.53 9.91 11.96
N ARG A 274 1.50 8.65 11.53
CA ARG A 274 0.46 8.08 10.66
C ARG A 274 -0.03 6.77 11.25
N VAL A 275 -1.33 6.55 11.11
CA VAL A 275 -1.91 5.23 11.33
C VAL A 275 -1.77 4.43 10.04
N HIS A 276 -1.06 3.32 10.13
CA HIS A 276 -0.72 2.40 9.07
C HIS A 276 -1.58 1.15 9.14
N HIS A 277 -1.97 0.66 7.97
CA HIS A 277 -2.61 -0.63 7.79
C HIS A 277 -1.52 -1.70 7.60
N VAL A 278 -1.30 -2.55 8.59
CA VAL A 278 -0.28 -3.62 8.53
C VAL A 278 -0.62 -4.60 7.40
N VAL A 279 -1.82 -5.18 7.39
CA VAL A 279 -2.46 -5.63 6.14
C VAL A 279 -2.93 -4.39 5.41
N ARG A 280 -2.17 -4.01 4.40
CA ARG A 280 -2.50 -3.01 3.38
C ARG A 280 -3.95 -3.11 2.88
N LYS A 281 -4.60 -1.94 2.80
CA LYS A 281 -5.97 -1.75 2.33
C LYS A 281 -6.29 -2.48 1.03
N LYS A 282 -5.34 -2.51 0.08
CA LYS A 282 -5.49 -3.21 -1.18
C LYS A 282 -4.38 -4.24 -1.37
N ASP A 283 -4.70 -5.40 -1.90
CA ASP A 283 -3.72 -6.39 -2.33
C ASP A 283 -2.94 -5.95 -3.59
N LEU A 284 -2.00 -6.76 -4.04
CA LEU A 284 -1.14 -6.44 -5.20
C LEU A 284 -1.93 -6.41 -6.52
N ARG A 285 -3.14 -6.95 -6.49
CA ARG A 285 -4.11 -6.94 -7.59
C ARG A 285 -5.05 -5.75 -7.47
N SER A 286 -4.86 -4.84 -6.50
CA SER A 286 -5.71 -3.68 -6.27
C SER A 286 -7.15 -4.01 -5.85
N CYS A 287 -7.42 -5.24 -5.39
CA CYS A 287 -8.66 -5.55 -4.69
C CYS A 287 -8.56 -5.10 -3.23
N ASP A 288 -9.69 -4.79 -2.62
CA ASP A 288 -9.75 -4.50 -1.18
C ASP A 288 -9.34 -5.74 -0.38
N TRP A 289 -8.54 -5.55 0.67
CA TRP A 289 -7.90 -6.63 1.42
C TRP A 289 -7.80 -6.30 2.91
N GLY A 290 -6.92 -5.37 3.28
CA GLY A 290 -6.78 -4.89 4.66
C GLY A 290 -8.04 -4.20 5.17
N THR A 291 -8.33 -4.38 6.45
CA THR A 291 -9.51 -3.80 7.10
C THR A 291 -9.15 -2.66 8.04
N ASN A 292 -10.15 -1.86 8.40
CA ASN A 292 -10.06 -0.82 9.44
C ASN A 292 -10.14 -1.38 10.88
N ALA A 293 -9.83 -2.66 11.09
CA ALA A 293 -9.74 -3.21 12.44
C ALA A 293 -8.54 -2.63 13.19
N TYR A 294 -8.69 -2.31 14.47
CA TYR A 294 -7.62 -1.85 15.34
C TYR A 294 -6.47 -2.86 15.46
N LYS A 295 -6.75 -4.17 15.41
CA LYS A 295 -5.66 -5.17 15.37
C LYS A 295 -4.80 -5.06 14.11
N ASN A 296 -5.29 -4.44 13.04
CA ASN A 296 -4.58 -4.20 11.80
C ASN A 296 -3.87 -2.83 11.76
N ALA A 297 -3.96 -2.04 12.84
CA ALA A 297 -3.39 -0.70 12.92
C ALA A 297 -2.00 -0.70 13.56
N ALA A 298 -1.14 0.21 13.11
CA ALA A 298 0.11 0.57 13.74
C ALA A 298 0.38 2.07 13.58
N VAL A 299 0.98 2.74 14.56
CA VAL A 299 1.43 4.13 14.45
C VAL A 299 2.90 4.17 14.05
N ILE A 300 3.18 4.78 12.91
CA ILE A 300 4.53 4.90 12.32
C ILE A 300 4.72 6.26 11.67
N SER A 301 5.96 6.59 11.30
CA SER A 301 6.28 7.82 10.58
C SER A 301 5.69 7.84 9.17
N ASP A 302 5.36 9.03 8.64
CA ASP A 302 4.85 9.19 7.28
C ASP A 302 5.82 8.64 6.22
N LYS A 303 7.13 8.83 6.42
CA LYS A 303 8.16 8.25 5.54
C LYS A 303 8.13 6.72 5.51
N LEU A 304 7.96 6.03 6.65
CA LEU A 304 7.88 4.57 6.70
C LEU A 304 6.54 4.11 6.13
N ASN A 305 5.45 4.81 6.43
CA ASN A 305 4.14 4.52 5.87
C ASN A 305 4.14 4.58 4.33
N ILE A 306 4.76 5.61 3.74
CA ILE A 306 4.95 5.70 2.28
C ILE A 306 5.76 4.50 1.76
N GLN A 307 6.81 4.11 2.49
CA GLN A 307 7.65 2.98 2.11
C GLN A 307 6.88 1.65 2.18
N LEU A 308 5.98 1.43 3.14
CA LEU A 308 5.27 0.16 3.31
C LEU A 308 3.96 0.08 2.50
N LYS A 309 3.31 1.23 2.21
CA LYS A 309 1.97 1.32 1.57
C LYS A 309 1.80 0.45 0.31
N ASN A 310 2.86 0.23 -0.46
CA ASN A 310 2.80 -0.50 -1.74
C ASN A 310 3.43 -1.90 -1.70
N TYR A 311 4.07 -2.31 -0.60
CA TYR A 311 4.77 -3.59 -0.52
C TYR A 311 3.93 -4.62 0.24
N TYR A 312 4.22 -5.89 0.02
CA TYR A 312 3.64 -6.94 0.86
C TYR A 312 4.29 -6.87 2.24
N PRO A 313 3.52 -7.04 3.34
CA PRO A 313 4.09 -6.95 4.68
C PRO A 313 5.21 -7.97 4.86
N SER A 314 6.35 -7.54 5.39
CA SER A 314 7.51 -8.42 5.55
C SER A 314 7.40 -9.27 6.83
N ALA A 315 8.03 -10.45 6.84
CA ALA A 315 8.13 -11.26 8.06
C ALA A 315 8.68 -10.45 9.26
N ASN A 316 9.67 -9.59 9.03
CA ASN A 316 10.25 -8.74 10.08
C ASN A 316 9.25 -7.72 10.63
N GLU A 317 8.48 -7.06 9.75
CA GLU A 317 7.43 -6.12 10.13
C GLU A 317 6.37 -6.80 10.99
N ILE A 318 5.84 -7.93 10.54
CA ILE A 318 4.81 -8.69 11.26
C ILE A 318 5.33 -9.17 12.62
N ASN A 319 6.54 -9.73 12.64
CA ASN A 319 7.16 -10.20 13.87
C ASN A 319 7.42 -9.05 14.87
N GLN A 320 7.75 -7.86 14.41
CA GLN A 320 7.97 -6.71 15.28
C GLN A 320 6.64 -6.16 15.80
N ILE A 321 5.64 -5.96 14.92
CA ILE A 321 4.28 -5.53 15.28
C ILE A 321 3.67 -6.45 16.34
N ASN A 322 3.73 -7.76 16.12
CA ASN A 322 3.12 -8.74 17.03
C ASN A 322 3.82 -8.81 18.40
N LYS A 323 5.05 -8.31 18.53
CA LYS A 323 5.77 -8.22 19.81
C LYS A 323 5.44 -6.96 20.61
N VAL A 324 4.82 -5.95 19.99
CA VAL A 324 4.44 -4.72 20.68
C VAL A 324 3.34 -5.05 21.71
N ALA A 325 3.58 -4.64 22.95
CA ALA A 325 2.59 -4.76 24.02
C ALA A 325 1.29 -4.07 23.59
N PRO A 326 0.12 -4.63 23.94
CA PRO A 326 -1.13 -4.01 23.56
C PRO A 326 -1.27 -2.67 24.29
N HIS A 327 -1.68 -1.64 23.56
CA HIS A 327 -2.11 -0.39 24.16
C HIS A 327 -3.49 -0.56 24.77
N SER A 328 -3.68 0.07 25.92
CA SER A 328 -4.97 0.18 26.60
C SER A 328 -5.37 1.66 26.63
N PRO A 329 -6.68 1.97 26.51
CA PRO A 329 -7.19 3.33 26.66
C PRO A 329 -6.80 4.01 27.97
#